data_AF-A0A3B7LZG1-F1
#
_entry.id   AF-A0A3B7LZG1-F1
#
_cell.length_a   1.000
_cell.length_b   1.000
_cell.length_c   1.000
_cell.angle_alpha   90.00
_cell.angle_beta   90.00
_cell.angle_gamma   90.00
#
_symmetry.space_group_name_H-M   'P 1'
#
loop_
_entity.id
_entity.type
_entity.pdbx_description
1 polymer ?
#
loop_
_entity_poly.entity_id
_entity_poly.type
_entity_poly.pdbx_seq_one_letter_code
_entity_poly.pdbx_strand_id
1 'polypeptide(L)'
;MEKQYSALSIVSPGGSKIVQGLKTLEIRSWCPPHVPVKDLLIVENHHYLRQEGDEDSGLAVAVVDIESVHPWREDELEAACGTYWAEGYWAWVITRVRPLDPPVPVVAKRKIYTVEIDHE
;
A
#
# COMPACT_ATOMS: atom_id res chain seq x y z
N MET A 1 -19.88 -9.71 7.26
CA MET A 1 -19.63 -9.26 8.64
C MET A 1 -18.50 -8.27 8.50
N GLU A 2 -18.78 -6.99 8.71
CA GLU A 2 -17.82 -5.93 8.43
C GLU A 2 -16.57 -6.13 9.31
N LYS A 3 -15.41 -6.14 8.67
CA LYS A 3 -14.13 -6.24 9.35
C LYS A 3 -13.36 -4.95 9.17
N GLN A 4 -12.85 -4.45 10.28
CA GLN A 4 -12.03 -3.26 10.33
C GLN A 4 -10.58 -3.60 9.96
N TYR A 5 -10.01 -2.84 9.04
CA TYR A 5 -8.61 -2.95 8.61
C TYR A 5 -7.89 -1.61 8.76
N SER A 6 -6.58 -1.69 9.04
CA SER A 6 -5.68 -0.60 8.69
C SER A 6 -5.44 -0.64 7.18
N ALA A 7 -5.47 0.50 6.51
CA ALA A 7 -5.34 0.60 5.06
C ALA A 7 -4.27 1.59 4.65
N LEU A 8 -3.71 1.36 3.46
CA LEU A 8 -2.77 2.25 2.78
C LEU A 8 -3.21 2.44 1.33
N SER A 9 -3.39 3.70 0.93
CA SER A 9 -3.68 4.05 -0.46
C SER A 9 -2.42 4.13 -1.31
N ILE A 10 -2.44 3.48 -2.47
CA ILE A 10 -1.37 3.40 -3.46
C ILE A 10 -1.93 3.82 -4.82
N VAL A 11 -1.21 4.70 -5.53
CA VAL A 11 -1.65 5.14 -6.87
C VAL A 11 -1.48 4.01 -7.88
N SER A 12 -2.50 3.82 -8.73
CA SER A 12 -2.52 2.86 -9.81
C SER A 12 -1.35 3.09 -10.77
N PRO A 13 -0.66 2.02 -11.24
CA PRO A 13 -0.98 0.60 -11.09
C PRO A 13 -0.26 -0.10 -9.91
N GLY A 14 0.11 0.62 -8.85
CA GLY A 14 0.94 0.08 -7.76
C GLY A 14 0.29 -1.08 -6.99
N GLY A 15 -0.98 -0.98 -6.63
CA GLY A 15 -1.72 -2.05 -5.93
C GLY A 15 -1.89 -3.28 -6.82
N SER A 16 -2.23 -3.09 -8.10
CA SER A 16 -2.31 -4.16 -9.09
C SER A 16 -0.97 -4.89 -9.26
N LYS A 17 0.16 -4.17 -9.27
CA LYS A 17 1.50 -4.77 -9.33
C LYS A 17 1.86 -5.55 -8.06
N ILE A 18 1.34 -5.16 -6.89
CA ILE A 18 1.51 -5.92 -5.65
C ILE A 18 0.75 -7.24 -5.72
N VAL A 19 -0.51 -7.21 -6.20
CA VAL A 19 -1.34 -8.41 -6.41
C VAL A 19 -0.64 -9.40 -7.35
N GLN A 20 0.00 -8.91 -8.41
CA GLN A 20 0.73 -9.74 -9.38
C GLN A 20 2.11 -10.22 -8.87
N GLY A 21 2.54 -9.78 -7.68
CA GLY A 21 3.86 -10.11 -7.14
C GLY A 21 5.03 -9.38 -7.82
N LEU A 22 4.75 -8.40 -8.69
CA LEU A 22 5.77 -7.62 -9.40
C LEU A 22 6.37 -6.52 -8.52
N LYS A 23 5.53 -5.90 -7.68
CA LYS A 23 5.94 -4.87 -6.72
C LYS A 23 6.01 -5.47 -5.33
N THR A 24 7.22 -5.65 -4.82
CA THR A 24 7.49 -6.25 -3.51
C THR A 24 7.97 -5.22 -2.49
N LEU A 25 8.28 -4.00 -2.94
CA LEU A 25 8.64 -2.88 -2.07
C LEU A 25 7.68 -1.69 -2.30
N GLU A 26 7.15 -1.13 -1.22
CA GLU A 26 6.46 0.16 -1.26
C GLU A 26 7.37 1.28 -0.79
N ILE A 27 7.46 2.37 -1.56
CA ILE A 27 8.40 3.46 -1.31
C ILE A 27 7.67 4.65 -0.72
N ARG A 28 8.09 5.09 0.47
CA ARG A 28 7.48 6.22 1.19
C ARG A 28 8.54 7.14 1.76
N SER A 29 8.22 8.42 1.85
CA SER A 29 9.05 9.42 2.53
C SER A 29 8.95 9.36 4.06
N TRP A 30 8.28 8.32 4.60
CA TRP A 30 8.00 8.15 6.02
C TRP A 30 7.92 6.65 6.36
N CYS A 31 8.10 6.33 7.65
CA CYS A 31 8.00 4.98 8.19
C CYS A 31 6.66 4.77 8.91
N PRO A 32 6.11 3.54 8.92
CA PRO A 32 4.92 3.24 9.70
C PRO A 32 5.22 3.39 11.20
N PRO A 33 4.19 3.57 12.05
CA PRO A 33 4.38 3.77 13.49
C PRO A 33 4.98 2.54 14.21
N HIS A 34 4.83 1.35 13.65
CA HIS A 34 5.42 0.10 14.14
C HIS A 34 5.70 -0.84 12.97
N VAL A 35 6.56 -1.82 13.19
CA VAL A 35 6.92 -2.87 12.23
C VAL A 35 7.09 -4.18 13.03
N PRO A 36 6.55 -5.34 12.59
CA PRO A 36 5.79 -5.53 11.35
C PRO A 36 4.36 -4.93 11.42
N VAL A 37 3.86 -4.47 10.27
CA VAL A 37 2.43 -4.12 10.12
C VAL A 37 1.73 -5.34 9.51
N LYS A 38 0.85 -5.98 10.28
CA LYS A 38 0.14 -7.18 9.83
C LYS A 38 -1.26 -6.83 9.31
N ASP A 39 -1.71 -7.55 8.30
CA ASP A 39 -3.05 -7.41 7.72
C ASP A 39 -3.38 -5.99 7.24
N LEU A 40 -2.41 -5.34 6.58
CA LEU A 40 -2.59 -4.02 5.97
C LEU A 40 -3.37 -4.14 4.65
N LEU A 41 -4.50 -3.47 4.55
CA LEU A 41 -5.31 -3.40 3.34
C LEU A 41 -4.67 -2.43 2.33
N ILE A 42 -4.42 -2.90 1.12
CA ILE A 42 -3.96 -2.08 0.01
C ILE A 42 -5.16 -1.58 -0.77
N VAL A 43 -5.30 -0.26 -0.82
CA VAL A 43 -6.32 0.44 -1.59
C VAL A 43 -5.66 1.09 -2.79
N GLU A 44 -6.02 0.69 -4.00
CA GLU A 44 -5.55 1.31 -5.23
C GLU A 44 -6.45 2.46 -5.65
N ASN A 45 -5.88 3.63 -5.96
CA ASN A 45 -6.62 4.81 -6.40
C ASN A 45 -5.89 5.52 -7.55
N HIS A 46 -6.48 6.55 -8.17
CA HIS A 46 -5.90 7.15 -9.39
C HIS A 46 -5.06 8.41 -9.13
N HIS A 47 -5.27 9.08 -8.00
CA HIS A 47 -4.64 10.39 -7.72
C HIS A 47 -3.73 10.38 -6.49
N TYR A 48 -2.66 11.16 -6.52
CA TYR A 48 -1.82 11.34 -5.34
C TYR A 48 -2.54 12.18 -4.27
N LEU A 49 -2.72 11.61 -3.08
CA LEU A 49 -3.29 12.29 -1.91
C LEU A 49 -2.18 13.06 -1.16
N ARG A 50 -2.16 14.38 -1.29
CA ARG A 50 -1.03 15.25 -0.88
C ARG A 50 -1.29 15.99 0.42
N GLN A 51 -2.54 16.34 0.70
CA GLN A 51 -2.95 17.13 1.84
C GLN A 51 -3.72 16.28 2.83
N GLU A 52 -3.74 16.72 4.09
CA GLU A 52 -4.59 16.11 5.10
C GLU A 52 -6.06 16.33 4.74
N GLY A 53 -6.86 15.26 4.83
CA GLY A 53 -8.26 15.29 4.38
C GLY A 53 -8.45 15.00 2.89
N ASP A 54 -7.38 14.84 2.09
CA ASP A 54 -7.53 14.38 0.70
C ASP A 54 -8.14 12.97 0.66
N GLU A 55 -9.17 12.82 -0.17
CA GLU A 55 -9.85 11.56 -0.46
C GLU A 55 -9.93 11.32 -1.97
N ASP A 56 -9.99 10.07 -2.38
CA ASP A 56 -10.23 9.67 -3.77
C ASP A 56 -11.08 8.38 -3.80
N SER A 57 -11.68 8.09 -4.95
CA SER A 57 -12.30 6.79 -5.16
C SER A 57 -11.21 5.73 -5.28
N GLY A 58 -11.34 4.64 -4.53
CA GLY A 58 -10.36 3.56 -4.52
C GLY A 58 -10.99 2.18 -4.57
N LEU A 59 -10.15 1.19 -4.83
CA LEU A 59 -10.47 -0.23 -4.79
C LEU A 59 -9.54 -0.92 -3.80
N ALA A 60 -10.08 -1.60 -2.80
CA ALA A 60 -9.31 -2.53 -1.99
C ALA A 60 -8.96 -3.76 -2.82
N VAL A 61 -7.67 -3.99 -3.05
CA VAL A 61 -7.16 -5.00 -4.00
C VAL A 61 -6.42 -6.15 -3.34
N ALA A 62 -5.87 -5.96 -2.14
CA ALA A 62 -5.17 -7.01 -1.41
C ALA A 62 -5.07 -6.69 0.08
N VAL A 63 -4.90 -7.73 0.89
CA VAL A 63 -4.37 -7.63 2.26
C VAL A 63 -2.92 -8.12 2.25
N VAL A 64 -2.00 -7.35 2.84
CA VAL A 64 -0.57 -7.67 2.88
C VAL A 64 0.00 -7.53 4.28
N ASP A 65 1.24 -7.97 4.47
CA ASP A 65 2.05 -7.60 5.63
C ASP A 65 3.20 -6.70 5.19
N ILE A 66 3.55 -5.73 6.03
CA ILE A 66 4.82 -5.00 5.94
C ILE A 66 5.76 -5.60 6.97
N GLU A 67 6.73 -6.39 6.51
CA GLU A 67 7.60 -7.20 7.38
C GLU A 67 8.73 -6.38 8.00
N SER A 68 9.38 -5.55 7.19
CA SER A 68 10.50 -4.69 7.59
C SER A 68 10.48 -3.38 6.82
N VAL A 69 11.20 -2.38 7.33
CA VAL A 69 11.41 -1.10 6.67
C VAL A 69 12.90 -0.74 6.75
N HIS A 70 13.47 -0.29 5.64
CA HIS A 70 14.87 0.13 5.55
C HIS A 70 15.03 1.31 4.58
N PRO A 71 16.15 2.06 4.62
CA PRO A 71 16.41 3.11 3.64
C PRO A 71 16.38 2.52 2.23
N TRP A 72 15.62 3.14 1.32
CA TRP A 72 15.50 2.65 -0.03
C TRP A 72 16.83 2.72 -0.76
N ARG A 73 17.19 1.66 -1.48
CA ARG A 73 18.45 1.55 -2.22
C ARG A 73 18.25 1.64 -3.72
N GLU A 74 19.28 2.09 -4.43
CA GLU A 74 19.22 2.25 -5.89
C GLU A 74 19.06 0.91 -6.63
N ASP A 75 19.62 -0.17 -6.08
CA ASP A 75 19.50 -1.54 -6.61
C ASP A 75 18.12 -2.18 -6.37
N GLU A 76 17.20 -1.47 -5.70
CA GLU A 76 15.85 -1.93 -5.40
C GLU A 76 14.78 -1.31 -6.30
N LEU A 77 15.19 -0.63 -7.38
CA LEU A 77 14.27 0.08 -8.28
C LEU A 77 13.24 -0.85 -8.93
N GLU A 78 13.68 -2.02 -9.39
CA GLU A 78 12.82 -3.03 -10.02
C GLU A 78 11.79 -3.58 -9.04
N ALA A 79 12.23 -3.98 -7.83
CA ALA A 79 11.37 -4.49 -6.77
C ALA A 79 10.32 -3.46 -6.29
N ALA A 80 10.67 -2.17 -6.36
CA ALA A 80 9.75 -1.06 -6.11
C ALA A 80 8.82 -0.74 -7.29
N CYS A 81 9.07 -1.31 -8.48
CA CYS A 81 8.48 -0.88 -9.75
C CYS A 81 8.63 0.65 -9.95
N GLY A 82 9.75 1.22 -9.50
CA GLY A 82 10.05 2.64 -9.56
C GLY A 82 10.68 3.06 -10.89
N THR A 83 10.66 4.36 -11.17
CA THR A 83 11.28 4.94 -12.37
C THR A 83 12.59 5.67 -12.07
N TYR A 84 12.81 6.10 -10.83
CA TYR A 84 14.05 6.70 -10.35
C TYR A 84 14.21 6.41 -8.86
N TRP A 85 15.45 6.38 -8.37
CA TRP A 85 15.77 6.33 -6.94
C TRP A 85 16.02 7.74 -6.37
N ALA A 86 15.68 7.95 -5.10
CA ALA A 86 16.01 9.17 -4.38
C ALA A 86 16.34 8.90 -2.90
N GLU A 87 17.35 9.60 -2.39
CA GLU A 87 17.73 9.58 -0.98
C GLU A 87 16.61 10.12 -0.07
N GLY A 88 16.54 9.61 1.16
CA GLY A 88 15.55 10.03 2.16
C GLY A 88 14.22 9.29 2.08
N TYR A 89 14.07 8.38 1.13
CA TYR A 89 12.92 7.47 1.04
C TYR A 89 13.21 6.13 1.71
N TRP A 90 12.13 5.47 2.13
CA TRP A 90 12.14 4.19 2.83
C TRP A 90 11.45 3.13 1.98
N ALA A 91 12.05 1.95 1.91
CA ALA A 91 11.47 0.77 1.31
C ALA A 91 10.74 -0.04 2.39
N TRP A 92 9.45 -0.26 2.17
CA TRP A 92 8.59 -1.08 3.00
C TRP A 92 8.47 -2.45 2.35
N VAL A 93 8.96 -3.49 3.02
CA VAL A 93 9.02 -4.86 2.47
C VAL A 93 7.64 -5.51 2.56
N ILE A 94 7.01 -5.72 1.41
CA ILE A 94 5.69 -6.31 1.28
C ILE A 94 5.81 -7.84 1.25
N THR A 95 5.04 -8.52 2.11
CA THR A 95 4.98 -9.98 2.17
C THR A 95 3.53 -10.45 2.37
N ARG A 96 3.33 -11.78 2.28
CA ARG A 96 2.05 -12.46 2.55
C ARG A 96 0.87 -11.82 1.81
N VAL A 97 1.02 -11.53 0.52
CA VAL A 97 -0.02 -10.90 -0.30
C VAL A 97 -1.23 -11.83 -0.44
N ARG A 98 -2.42 -11.33 -0.06
CA ARG A 98 -3.72 -11.99 -0.20
C ARG A 98 -4.61 -11.11 -1.08
N PRO A 99 -4.71 -11.41 -2.39
CA PRO A 99 -5.56 -10.65 -3.30
C PRO A 99 -7.04 -10.65 -2.88
N LEU A 100 -7.72 -9.55 -3.16
CA LEU A 100 -9.18 -9.45 -3.07
C LEU A 100 -9.76 -9.57 -4.47
N ASP A 101 -10.55 -10.62 -4.71
CA ASP A 101 -11.19 -10.88 -6.00
C ASP A 101 -12.67 -11.25 -5.76
N PRO A 102 -13.63 -10.38 -6.11
CA PRO A 102 -13.41 -9.08 -6.77
C PRO A 102 -12.83 -8.01 -5.83
N PRO A 103 -12.14 -6.97 -6.37
CA PRO A 103 -11.77 -5.79 -5.59
C PRO A 103 -12.99 -5.08 -5.00
N VAL A 104 -12.85 -4.55 -3.78
CA VAL A 104 -13.97 -3.92 -3.05
C VAL A 104 -13.89 -2.39 -3.15
N PRO A 105 -14.93 -1.69 -3.62
CA PRO A 105 -14.95 -0.22 -3.66
C PRO A 105 -14.85 0.39 -2.25
N VAL A 106 -13.89 1.30 -2.06
CA VAL A 106 -13.66 2.00 -0.78
C VAL A 106 -13.16 3.42 -1.00
N VAL A 107 -13.22 4.27 0.02
CA VAL A 107 -12.60 5.61 -0.03
C VAL A 107 -11.11 5.49 0.26
N ALA A 108 -10.29 5.99 -0.65
CA ALA A 108 -8.85 6.12 -0.46
C ALA A 108 -8.52 7.38 0.34
N LYS A 109 -7.65 7.29 1.35
CA LYS A 109 -7.23 8.43 2.19
C LYS A 109 -5.72 8.49 2.35
N ARG A 110 -5.22 9.65 2.76
CA ARG A 110 -3.78 9.89 2.99
C ARG A 110 -3.29 9.17 4.26
N LYS A 111 -2.01 8.76 4.26
CA LYS A 111 -1.32 7.99 5.32
C LYS A 111 -1.98 6.62 5.55
N ILE A 112 -1.68 5.98 6.69
CA ILE A 112 -2.44 4.82 7.15
C ILE A 112 -3.72 5.32 7.81
N TYR A 113 -4.84 4.70 7.46
CA TYR A 113 -6.17 5.01 7.98
C TYR A 113 -6.94 3.73 8.28
N THR A 114 -8.06 3.86 8.98
CA THR A 114 -8.98 2.76 9.22
C THR A 114 -10.05 2.73 8.14
N VAL A 115 -10.39 1.53 7.67
CA VAL A 115 -11.53 1.29 6.79
C VAL A 115 -12.24 0.01 7.20
N GLU A 116 -13.56 0.02 7.07
CA GLU A 116 -14.40 -1.17 7.25
C GLU A 116 -14.74 -1.70 5.87
N ILE A 117 -14.51 -2.99 5.66
CA ILE A 117 -14.96 -3.68 4.45
C ILE A 117 -15.74 -4.92 4.85
N ASP A 118 -16.84 -5.16 4.15
CA ASP A 118 -17.47 -6.46 4.13
C ASP A 118 -16.63 -7.38 3.23
N HIS A 119 -15.97 -8.33 3.87
CA HIS A 119 -15.26 -9.40 3.18
C HIS A 119 -15.72 -10.72 3.78
N GLU A 120 -16.39 -11.54 2.97
CA GLU A 120 -16.77 -12.92 3.30
C GLU A 120 -15.62 -13.90 3.01
#